data_AF-A0A947PWG8-F1
#
_entry.id   AF-A0A947PWG8-F1
#
_cell.length_a   1.000
_cell.length_b   1.000
_cell.length_c   1.000
_cell.angle_alpha   90.00
_cell.angle_beta   90.00
_cell.angle_gamma   90.00
#
_symmetry.space_group_name_H-M   'P 1'
#
loop_
_entity.id
_entity.type
_entity.pdbx_description
1 polymer ?
#
loop_
_entity_poly.entity_id
_entity_poly.type
_entity_poly.pdbx_seq_one_letter_code
_entity_poly.pdbx_strand_id
1 'polypeptide(L)' 'MNESLEQAREAFVRGIALFGDGQYEPADEAFTQALALAPGRAASCATRGIGY' A
#
# COMPACT_ATOMS: atom_id res chain seq x y z
N MET A 1 3.24 -8.00 -16.66
CA MET A 1 3.55 -6.66 -16.08
C MET A 1 2.29 -5.98 -15.51
N ASN A 2 1.35 -6.73 -14.91
CA ASN A 2 0.17 -6.18 -14.23
C ASN A 2 -0.06 -6.78 -12.84
N GLU A 3 0.77 -7.76 -12.45
CA GLU A 3 0.65 -8.52 -11.19
C GLU A 3 0.88 -7.64 -9.96
N SER A 4 1.75 -6.62 -10.04
CA SER A 4 2.03 -5.71 -8.92
C SER A 4 0.83 -4.83 -8.54
N LEU A 5 -0.01 -4.45 -9.52
CA LEU A 5 -1.23 -3.67 -9.27
C LEU A 5 -2.34 -4.55 -8.69
N GLU A 6 -2.45 -5.80 -9.15
CA GLU A 6 -3.40 -6.76 -8.58
C GLU A 6 -3.03 -7.13 -7.15
N GLN A 7 -1.75 -7.42 -6.87
CA GLN A 7 -1.30 -7.64 -5.50
C GLN A 7 -1.47 -6.43 -4.58
N ALA A 8 -1.22 -5.20 -5.08
CA ALA A 8 -1.46 -3.99 -4.31
C ALA A 8 -2.96 -3.82 -3.98
N ARG A 9 -3.83 -4.10 -4.95
CA ARG A 9 -5.29 -4.04 -4.75
C ARG A 9 -5.76 -5.10 -3.76
N GLU A 10 -5.25 -6.33 -3.83
CA GLU A 10 -5.57 -7.38 -2.88
C GLU A 10 -5.14 -7.03 -1.46
N ALA A 11 -3.93 -6.50 -1.28
CA ALA A 11 -3.43 -6.05 0.01
C ALA A 11 -4.30 -4.89 0.57
N PHE A 12 -4.74 -3.97 -0.29
CA PHE A 12 -5.65 -2.90 0.10
C PHE A 12 -7.04 -3.42 0.52
N VAL A 13 -7.60 -4.39 -0.20
CA VAL A 13 -8.89 -5.01 0.16
C VAL A 13 -8.79 -5.78 1.47
N ARG A 14 -7.67 -6.48 1.72
CA ARG A 14 -7.42 -7.12 3.02
C ARG A 14 -7.31 -6.10 4.14
N GLY A 15 -6.60 -5.00 3.93
CA GLY A 15 -6.51 -3.91 4.92
C GLY A 15 -7.88 -3.36 5.31
N ILE A 16 -8.79 -3.19 4.35
CA ILE A 16 -10.18 -2.76 4.61
C ILE A 16 -10.94 -3.80 5.45
N ALA A 17 -10.81 -5.08 5.11
CA ALA A 17 -11.49 -6.14 5.85
C ALA A 17 -10.98 -6.23 7.30
N LEU A 18 -9.66 -6.15 7.50
CA LEU A 18 -9.02 -6.17 8.82
C LEU A 18 -9.40 -4.92 9.64
N PHE A 19 -9.48 -3.75 9.01
CA PHE A 19 -9.93 -2.52 9.64
C PHE A 19 -11.40 -2.61 10.09
N GLY A 20 -12.26 -3.23 9.27
CA GLY A 20 -13.66 -3.50 9.61
C GLY A 20 -13.83 -4.50 10.76
N ASP A 21 -12.88 -5.43 10.91
CA ASP A 21 -12.82 -6.41 12.00
C ASP A 21 -12.23 -5.80 13.30
N GLY A 22 -11.76 -4.55 13.26
CA GLY A 22 -11.11 -3.87 14.39
C GLY A 22 -9.64 -4.26 14.57
N GLN A 23 -9.07 -4.99 13.61
CA GLN A 23 -7.65 -5.37 13.60
C GLN A 23 -6.82 -4.30 12.89
N TYR A 24 -6.58 -3.19 13.58
CA TYR A 24 -5.87 -2.03 13.03
C TYR A 24 -4.39 -2.30 12.72
N GLU A 25 -3.69 -3.08 13.56
CA GLU A 25 -2.28 -3.45 13.35
C GLU A 25 -2.04 -4.22 12.04
N PRO A 26 -2.71 -5.37 11.77
CA PRO A 26 -2.52 -6.07 10.51
C PRO A 26 -3.13 -5.33 9.32
N ALA A 27 -4.10 -4.44 9.54
CA ALA A 27 -4.61 -3.57 8.48
C ALA A 27 -3.55 -2.57 8.00
N ASP A 28 -2.82 -1.94 8.92
CA ASP A 28 -1.75 -0.99 8.61
C ASP A 28 -0.61 -1.65 7.81
N GLU A 29 -0.23 -2.88 8.20
CA GLU A 29 0.78 -3.66 7.48
C GLU A 29 0.33 -4.00 6.05
N ALA A 30 -0.94 -4.40 5.88
CA ALA A 30 -1.52 -4.68 4.57
C ALA A 30 -1.60 -3.43 3.67
N PHE A 31 -1.93 -2.27 4.24
CA PHE A 31 -1.93 -1.00 3.49
C PHE A 31 -0.51 -0.56 3.12
N THR A 32 0.46 -0.74 4.01
CA THR A 32 1.88 -0.45 3.75
C THR A 32 2.41 -1.33 2.62
N GLN A 33 2.05 -2.62 2.62
CA GLN A 33 2.42 -3.56 1.56
C GLN A 33 1.78 -3.19 0.22
N ALA A 34 0.51 -2.75 0.23
CA ALA A 34 -0.16 -2.25 -0.97
C ALA A 34 0.55 -1.02 -1.57
N LEU A 35 0.98 -0.09 -0.72
CA LEU A 35 1.70 1.12 -1.11
C LEU A 35 3.11 0.80 -1.65
N ALA A 36 3.79 -0.20 -1.07
CA ALA A 36 5.11 -0.65 -1.50
C ALA A 36 5.09 -1.38 -2.85
N LEU A 37 3.98 -2.08 -3.16
CA LEU A 37 3.78 -2.80 -4.43
C LEU A 37 3.35 -1.89 -5.58
N ALA A 38 2.77 -0.72 -5.27
CA ALA A 38 2.47 0.33 -6.23
C ALA A 38 3.36 1.58 -6.03
N PRO A 39 4.71 1.45 -6.09
CA PRO A 39 5.60 2.60 -5.94
C PRO A 39 5.45 3.55 -7.11
N GLY A 40 4.86 3.17 -8.25
CA GLY A 40 4.57 4.08 -9.36
C GLY A 40 3.61 5.23 -9.02
N ARG A 41 2.80 5.08 -7.96
CA ARG A 41 1.92 6.14 -7.43
C ARG A 41 2.56 6.91 -6.26
N ALA A 42 3.52 6.30 -5.56
CA ALA A 42 4.21 6.90 -4.41
C ALA A 42 5.55 7.59 -4.79
N ALA A 43 6.28 7.07 -5.77
CA ALA A 43 7.53 7.62 -6.30
C ALA A 43 7.32 8.99 -6.96
N SER A 44 6.13 9.25 -7.48
CA SER A 44 5.71 10.57 -7.94
C SER A 44 5.54 11.59 -6.80
N CYS A 45 5.35 11.16 -5.55
CA CYS A 45 5.39 12.04 -4.37
C CYS A 45 6.76 12.04 -3.67
N ALA A 46 7.53 10.95 -3.77
CA ALA A 46 8.83 10.81 -3.11
C ALA A 46 10.02 11.43 -3.88
N THR A 47 9.83 11.89 -5.13
CA THR A 47 10.85 12.71 -5.84
C THR A 47 10.96 14.15 -5.30
N ARG A 48 10.53 14.39 -4.04
CA ARG A 48 10.95 15.55 -3.24
C ARG A 48 11.90 15.17 -2.09
N GLY A 49 12.45 13.97 -2.11
CA GLY A 49 13.71 13.65 -1.43
C GLY A 49 14.95 14.20 -2.16
N ILE A 50 14.88 15.42 -2.72
CA ILE A 50 16.06 16.16 -3.18
C ILE A 50 16.02 17.53 -2.52
N GLY A 51 16.89 17.72 -1.53
CA GLY A 51 17.11 18.99 -0.85
C GLY A 51 17.65 18.83 0.57
N TYR A 52 18.65 17.95 0.77
CA TYR A 52 19.65 18.18 1.81
C TYR A 52 20.78 19.01 1.20
#